data_AF-A0A7W1B296-F1
#
_entry.id   AF-A0A7W1B296-F1
#
_cell.length_a   1.000
_cell.length_b   1.000
_cell.length_c   1.000
_cell.angle_alpha   90.00
_cell.angle_beta   90.00
_cell.angle_gamma   90.00
#
_symmetry.space_group_name_H-M   'P 1'
#
loop_
_entity.id
_entity.type
_entity.pdbx_description
1 polymer ?
#
loop_
_entity_poly.entity_id
_entity_poly.type
_entity_poly.pdbx_seq_one_letter_code
_entity_poly.pdbx_strand_id
1 'polypeptide(L)'
;MSSLLADAVAAVMPSVRADLERLVRIPSVSADPAAAPRLTESAELVAELLRGVGMDEVEILTVDGGRPAVLARRAGPAGAPTVLLY
;
A
#
# COMPACT_ATOMS: atom_id res chain seq x y z
N MET A 1 -22.46 -7.52 16.55
CA MET A 1 -21.57 -6.45 16.03
C MET A 1 -20.41 -6.98 15.18
N SER A 2 -19.87 -8.19 15.43
CA SER A 2 -18.78 -8.77 14.63
C SER A 2 -19.18 -9.27 13.22
N SER A 3 -20.45 -9.57 12.95
CA SER A 3 -20.88 -10.11 11.65
C SER A 3 -20.75 -9.09 10.51
N LEU A 4 -21.15 -7.83 10.74
CA LEU A 4 -21.12 -6.79 9.69
C LEU A 4 -19.72 -6.50 9.16
N LEU A 5 -18.70 -6.52 10.03
CA LEU A 5 -17.31 -6.33 9.60
C LEU A 5 -16.80 -7.53 8.82
N ALA A 6 -17.09 -8.75 9.28
CA ALA A 6 -16.70 -9.97 8.58
C ALA A 6 -17.34 -10.03 7.18
N ASP A 7 -18.62 -9.66 7.07
CA ASP A 7 -19.34 -9.60 5.80
C ASP A 7 -18.73 -8.53 4.86
N ALA A 8 -18.41 -7.34 5.39
CA ALA A 8 -17.76 -6.28 4.62
C ALA A 8 -16.36 -6.70 4.11
N VAL A 9 -15.56 -7.36 4.95
CA VAL A 9 -14.27 -7.92 4.55
C VAL A 9 -14.45 -8.97 3.46
N ALA A 10 -15.36 -9.92 3.65
CA ALA A 10 -15.65 -10.95 2.66
C ALA A 10 -16.08 -10.36 1.31
N ALA A 11 -16.87 -9.27 1.33
CA ALA A 11 -17.30 -8.58 0.12
C ALA A 11 -16.15 -7.95 -0.68
N VAL A 12 -15.10 -7.45 -0.03
CA VAL A 12 -13.94 -6.83 -0.70
C VAL A 12 -12.81 -7.81 -1.04
N MET A 13 -12.79 -9.00 -0.46
CA MET A 13 -11.73 -9.99 -0.70
C MET A 13 -11.46 -10.32 -2.18
N PRO A 14 -12.45 -10.41 -3.08
CA PRO A 14 -12.19 -10.63 -4.50
C PRO A 14 -11.34 -9.54 -5.15
N SER A 15 -11.58 -8.25 -4.85
CA SER A 15 -10.78 -7.16 -5.41
C SER A 15 -9.41 -7.07 -4.75
N VAL A 16 -9.32 -7.27 -3.43
CA VAL A 16 -8.05 -7.34 -2.70
C VAL A 16 -7.14 -8.42 -3.29
N ARG A 17 -7.70 -9.59 -3.63
CA ARG A 17 -6.95 -10.66 -4.29
C ARG A 17 -6.46 -10.23 -5.68
N ALA A 18 -7.31 -9.58 -6.49
CA ALA A 18 -6.91 -9.10 -7.81
C ALA A 18 -5.78 -8.05 -7.72
N ASP A 19 -5.84 -7.15 -6.75
CA ASP A 19 -4.79 -6.16 -6.50
C ASP A 19 -3.49 -6.81 -6.02
N LEU A 20 -3.57 -7.82 -5.15
CA LEU A 20 -2.41 -8.62 -4.77
C LEU A 20 -1.80 -9.35 -5.97
N GLU A 21 -2.63 -9.95 -6.83
CA GLU A 21 -2.19 -10.61 -8.06
C GLU A 21 -1.49 -9.63 -9.02
N ARG A 22 -1.95 -8.36 -9.11
CA ARG A 22 -1.25 -7.29 -9.85
C ARG A 22 0.10 -6.98 -9.22
N LEU A 23 0.15 -6.81 -7.91
CA LEU A 23 1.37 -6.46 -7.17
C LEU A 23 2.44 -7.55 -7.27
N VAL A 24 2.10 -8.82 -7.03
CA VAL A 24 3.08 -9.93 -7.06
C VAL A 24 3.60 -10.26 -8.46
N ARG A 25 2.94 -9.78 -9.52
CA ARG A 25 3.45 -9.90 -10.90
C ARG A 25 4.61 -8.95 -11.18
N ILE A 26 4.88 -7.98 -10.31
CA ILE A 26 6.03 -7.08 -10.42
C ILE A 26 7.24 -7.78 -9.79
N PRO A 27 8.29 -8.18 -10.56
CA PRO A 27 9.50 -8.80 -10.01
C PRO A 27 10.41 -7.76 -9.31
N SER A 28 9.93 -7.18 -8.22
CA SER A 28 10.58 -6.13 -7.44
C SER A 28 11.50 -6.71 -6.35
N VAL A 29 12.47 -7.54 -6.73
CA VAL A 29 13.38 -8.21 -5.77
C VAL A 29 14.47 -7.23 -5.29
N SER A 30 14.45 -6.83 -4.02
CA SER A 30 15.37 -5.80 -3.49
C SER A 30 16.85 -6.21 -3.51
N ALA A 31 17.15 -7.51 -3.45
CA ALA A 31 18.50 -8.06 -3.55
C ALA A 31 19.05 -8.07 -4.98
N ASP A 32 18.19 -7.92 -5.99
CA ASP A 32 18.61 -7.82 -7.39
C ASP A 32 18.98 -6.36 -7.71
N PRO A 33 20.24 -6.07 -8.11
CA PRO A 33 20.64 -4.73 -8.52
C PRO A 33 19.86 -4.20 -9.73
N ALA A 34 19.42 -5.08 -10.64
CA ALA A 34 18.69 -4.71 -11.85
C ALA A 34 17.20 -4.42 -11.58
N ALA A 35 16.67 -4.79 -10.41
CA ALA A 35 15.26 -4.62 -10.09
C ALA A 35 14.87 -3.19 -9.70
N ALA A 36 15.79 -2.21 -9.76
CA ALA A 36 15.49 -0.81 -9.39
C ALA A 36 14.23 -0.25 -10.10
N PRO A 37 14.02 -0.42 -11.42
CA PRO A 37 12.79 0.02 -12.07
C PRO A 37 11.54 -0.70 -11.56
N ARG A 38 11.64 -2.00 -11.23
CA ARG A 38 10.52 -2.81 -10.71
C ARG A 38 10.16 -2.43 -9.28
N LEU A 39 11.15 -2.04 -8.48
CA LEU A 39 10.92 -1.50 -7.13
C LEU A 39 10.16 -0.18 -7.19
N THR A 40 10.52 0.72 -8.10
CA THR A 40 9.75 1.95 -8.35
C THR A 40 8.34 1.64 -8.80
N GLU A 41 8.15 0.75 -9.79
CA GLU A 41 6.83 0.33 -10.29
C GLU A 41 5.96 -0.26 -9.17
N SER A 42 6.53 -1.09 -8.28
CA SER A 42 5.79 -1.64 -7.15
C SER A 42 5.36 -0.57 -6.15
N ALA A 43 6.20 0.44 -5.89
CA ALA A 43 5.88 1.56 -5.02
C ALA A 43 4.78 2.46 -5.61
N GLU A 44 4.84 2.71 -6.93
CA GLU A 44 3.80 3.46 -7.65
C GLU A 44 2.45 2.76 -7.60
N LEU A 45 2.41 1.43 -7.80
CA LEU A 45 1.19 0.65 -7.68
C LEU A 45 0.62 0.69 -6.26
N VAL A 46 1.45 0.55 -5.22
CA VAL A 46 0.99 0.67 -3.84
C VAL A 46 0.43 2.07 -3.55
N ALA A 47 1.08 3.12 -4.06
CA ALA A 47 0.58 4.48 -3.94
C ALA A 47 -0.76 4.69 -4.67
N GLU A 48 -0.94 4.11 -5.85
CA GLU A 48 -2.23 4.09 -6.57
C GLU A 48 -3.32 3.42 -5.72
N LEU A 49 -3.05 2.23 -5.18
CA LEU A 49 -4.03 1.48 -4.36
C LEU A 49 -4.43 2.26 -3.11
N LEU A 50 -3.48 2.88 -2.41
CA LEU A 50 -3.74 3.69 -1.21
C LEU A 50 -4.62 4.91 -1.54
N ARG A 51 -4.34 5.60 -2.64
CA ARG A 51 -5.22 6.70 -3.11
C ARG A 51 -6.61 6.20 -3.48
N GLY A 52 -6.69 5.03 -4.13
CA GLY A 52 -7.95 4.40 -4.53
C GLY A 52 -8.89 4.07 -3.37
N VAL A 53 -8.36 3.84 -2.16
CA VAL A 53 -9.16 3.59 -0.94
C VAL A 53 -9.41 4.85 -0.10
N GLY A 54 -9.09 6.03 -0.64
CA GLY A 54 -9.37 7.33 0.00
C GLY A 54 -8.31 7.77 1.02
N MET A 55 -7.05 7.39 0.83
CA MET A 55 -5.93 8.07 1.50
C MET A 55 -5.55 9.31 0.71
N ASP A 56 -5.75 10.48 1.30
CA ASP A 56 -5.55 11.77 0.63
C ASP A 56 -4.06 12.19 0.58
N GLU A 57 -3.29 11.80 1.60
CA GLU A 57 -1.86 12.09 1.71
C GLU A 57 -1.07 10.81 1.39
N VAL A 58 -0.51 10.71 0.19
CA VAL A 58 0.29 9.55 -0.27
C VAL A 58 1.56 10.01 -1.00
N GLU A 59 2.71 9.66 -0.44
CA GLU A 59 4.04 10.03 -0.92
C GLU A 59 4.92 8.80 -1.14
N ILE A 60 5.78 8.87 -2.17
CA ILE A 60 6.88 7.91 -2.37
C ILE A 60 8.16 8.60 -1.94
N LEU A 61 8.76 8.12 -0.85
CA LEU A 61 9.99 8.64 -0.28
C LEU A 61 11.19 7.88 -0.84
N THR A 62 12.23 8.61 -1.20
CA THR A 62 13.50 8.06 -1.68
C THR A 62 14.67 8.69 -0.94
N VAL A 63 15.71 7.90 -0.68
CA VAL A 63 16.98 8.36 -0.12
C VAL A 63 18.14 7.78 -0.93
N ASP A 64 19.28 8.46 -0.93
CA ASP A 64 20.47 7.99 -1.63
C ASP A 64 20.88 6.59 -1.13
N GLY A 65 21.05 5.66 -2.08
CA GLY A 65 21.37 4.26 -1.78
C GLY A 65 20.20 3.43 -1.21
N GLY A 66 19.03 4.04 -1.00
CA GLY A 66 17.82 3.36 -0.50
C GLY A 66 16.92 2.80 -1.59
N ARG A 67 15.90 2.04 -1.16
CA ARG A 67 14.76 1.62 -2.00
C ARG A 67 13.55 2.52 -1.68
N PRO A 68 12.60 2.70 -2.61
CA PRO A 68 11.44 3.54 -2.36
C PRO A 68 10.60 3.02 -1.19
N ALA A 69 10.05 3.95 -0.40
CA ALA A 69 9.07 3.68 0.65
C ALA A 69 7.79 4.45 0.35
N VAL A 70 6.64 3.81 0.50
CA VAL A 70 5.33 4.48 0.33
C VAL A 70 4.81 4.86 1.70
N LEU A 71 4.60 6.16 1.91
CA LEU A 71 4.00 6.71 3.12
C LEU A 71 2.59 7.20 2.78
N ALA A 72 1.59 6.66 3.47
CA ALA A 72 0.23 7.18 3.42
C ALA A 72 -0.22 7.62 4.80
N ARG A 73 -1.02 8.69 4.84
CA ARG A 73 -1.55 9.27 6.06
C ARG A 73 -3.01 9.63 5.90
N ARG A 74 -3.76 9.43 6.99
CA ARG A 74 -5.11 9.94 7.18
C ARG A 74 -5.27 10.42 8.61
N ALA A 75 -5.75 11.65 8.78
CA ALA A 75 -6.03 12.18 10.11
C ALA A 75 -7.18 11.40 10.76
N GLY A 76 -6.96 10.90 11.97
CA GLY A 76 -8.02 10.39 12.83
C GLY A 76 -8.86 11.52 13.43
N PRO A 77 -9.95 11.20 14.13
CA PRO A 77 -10.71 12.17 14.91
C PRO A 77 -9.81 12.93 15.91
N ALA A 78 -10.19 14.16 16.25
CA ALA A 78 -9.45 14.98 17.22
C ALA A 78 -9.25 14.22 18.55
N GLY A 79 -8.01 14.17 19.03
CA GLY A 79 -7.65 13.46 20.27
C GLY A 79 -7.49 11.95 20.15
N ALA A 80 -7.74 11.36 18.97
CA ALA A 80 -7.52 9.93 18.74
C ALA A 80 -6.01 9.60 18.69
N PRO A 81 -5.58 8.41 19.17
CA PRO A 81 -4.20 7.97 19.03
C PRO A 81 -3.86 7.73 17.55
N THR A 82 -2.57 7.84 17.23
CA THR A 82 -2.05 7.47 15.92
C THR A 82 -1.71 5.99 15.90
N VAL A 83 -2.17 5.29 14.85
CA VAL A 83 -1.79 3.90 14.56
C VAL A 83 -0.87 3.89 13.35
N LEU A 84 0.28 3.24 13.46
CA LEU A 84 1.18 2.97 12.34
C LEU A 84 0.95 1.54 11.87
N LEU A 85 0.65 1.37 10.58
CA LEU A 85 0.65 0.09 9.89
C LEU A 85 1.92 0.04 9.04
N TYR A 86 2.73 -1.01 9.22
CA TYR A 86 3.97 -1.26 8.49
C TYR A 86 3.82 -2.50 7.63
#